data_AF-A0A5N6NEU4-F1
#
_entry.id   AF-A0A5N6NEU4-F1
#
_cell.length_a   1.000
_cell.length_b   1.000
_cell.length_c   1.000
_cell.angle_alpha   90.00
_cell.angle_beta   90.00
_cell.angle_gamma   90.00
#
_symmetry.space_group_name_H-M   'P 1'
#
loop_
_entity.id
_entity.type
_entity.pdbx_description
1 polymer ?
#
loop_
_entity_poly.entity_id
_entity_poly.type
_entity_poly.pdbx_seq_one_letter_code
_entity_poly.pdbx_strand_id
1 'polypeptide(L)'
;MSHDELVAWVKSRAVDNGYIVVTARSKKKGDIVKKVRNDEHNHEAAQHLEGHPFVRRLSQDEQKMVGQLTEQHMDPRNILSTIKKQNPDNVSVIRDIYNAQ
;
A
#
# COMPACT_ATOMS: atom_id res chain seq x y z
N MET A 1 -4.70 2.90 -22.02
CA MET A 1 -3.98 2.86 -20.74
C MET A 1 -3.48 4.27 -20.41
N SER A 2 -4.10 4.92 -19.44
CA SER A 2 -3.67 6.21 -18.90
C SER A 2 -2.36 6.09 -18.10
N HIS A 3 -1.76 7.22 -17.73
CA HIS A 3 -0.57 7.22 -16.87
C HIS A 3 -0.84 6.53 -15.52
N ASP A 4 -2.01 6.78 -14.94
CA ASP A 4 -2.40 6.25 -13.63
C ASP A 4 -2.73 4.76 -13.71
N GLU A 5 -3.39 4.31 -14.77
CA GLU A 5 -3.64 2.89 -15.04
C GLU A 5 -2.32 2.11 -15.17
N LEU A 6 -1.35 2.65 -15.90
CA LEU A 6 -0.02 2.04 -16.03
C LEU A 6 0.71 1.97 -14.68
N VAL A 7 0.65 3.04 -13.88
CA VAL A 7 1.30 3.08 -12.57
C VAL A 7 0.64 2.08 -11.60
N ALA A 8 -0.69 1.97 -11.62
CA ALA A 8 -1.41 0.99 -10.83
C ALA A 8 -1.03 -0.44 -11.22
N TRP A 9 -1.00 -0.74 -12.53
CA TRP A 9 -0.61 -2.06 -13.02
C TRP A 9 0.83 -2.43 -12.65
N VAL A 10 1.80 -1.53 -12.83
CA VAL A 10 3.21 -1.78 -12.45
C VAL A 10 3.34 -2.04 -10.95
N LYS A 11 2.65 -1.28 -10.11
CA LYS A 11 2.67 -1.48 -8.66
C LYS A 11 2.06 -2.82 -8.26
N SER A 12 0.91 -3.17 -8.84
CA SER A 12 0.28 -4.48 -8.60
C SER A 12 1.22 -5.62 -8.98
N ARG A 13 1.76 -5.57 -10.20
CA ARG A 13 2.65 -6.60 -10.72
C ARG A 13 3.92 -6.75 -9.88
N ALA A 14 4.47 -5.67 -9.35
CA ALA A 14 5.63 -5.74 -8.47
C ALA A 14 5.29 -6.39 -7.13
N VAL A 15 4.16 -6.02 -6.51
CA VAL A 15 3.70 -6.61 -5.25
C VAL A 15 3.49 -8.11 -5.40
N ASP A 16 2.88 -8.56 -6.51
CA ASP A 16 2.68 -9.97 -6.81
C ASP A 16 4.00 -10.76 -6.89
N ASN A 17 5.09 -10.08 -7.26
CA ASN A 17 6.43 -10.66 -7.35
C ASN A 17 7.29 -10.39 -6.10
N GLY A 18 6.71 -9.87 -5.01
CA GLY A 18 7.44 -9.61 -3.76
C GLY A 18 8.28 -8.33 -3.75
N TYR A 19 8.00 -7.39 -4.65
CA TYR A 19 8.74 -6.12 -4.80
C TYR A 19 7.84 -4.89 -4.58
N ILE A 20 8.42 -3.80 -4.08
CA ILE A 20 7.76 -2.49 -3.98
C ILE A 20 8.42 -1.51 -4.96
N VAL A 21 7.63 -0.96 -5.89
CA VAL A 21 8.14 0.02 -6.88
C VAL A 21 8.14 1.42 -6.29
N VAL A 22 9.33 2.01 -6.20
CA VAL A 22 9.53 3.42 -5.82
C VAL A 22 9.81 4.24 -7.07
N THR A 23 8.92 5.18 -7.40
CA THR A 23 9.12 6.09 -8.53
C THR A 23 9.88 7.35 -8.09
N ALA A 24 11.09 7.53 -8.61
CA ALA A 24 11.84 8.78 -8.49
C ALA A 24 11.48 9.73 -9.64
N ARG A 25 11.26 11.02 -9.35
CA ARG A 25 11.09 12.06 -10.38
C ARG A 25 12.45 12.64 -10.77
N SER A 26 12.80 12.58 -12.05
CA SER A 26 13.96 13.26 -12.62
C SER A 26 13.52 14.52 -13.37
N LYS A 27 14.22 15.65 -13.20
CA LYS A 27 13.88 16.95 -13.82
C LYS A 27 14.21 17.04 -15.32
N LYS A 28 14.19 15.94 -16.09
CA LYS A 28 14.44 16.00 -17.54
C LYS A 28 13.12 16.12 -18.31
N LYS A 29 12.99 17.23 -19.03
CA LYS A 29 11.85 17.57 -19.89
C LYS A 29 12.07 16.89 -21.25
N GLY A 30 11.29 15.85 -21.56
CA GLY A 30 11.34 15.13 -22.83
C GLY A 30 10.43 13.90 -22.79
N ASP A 31 9.75 13.60 -23.90
CA ASP A 31 8.70 12.58 -24.02
C ASP A 31 9.10 11.25 -23.38
N ILE A 32 8.31 10.82 -22.40
CA ILE A 32 8.59 9.63 -21.60
C ILE A 32 8.00 8.41 -22.29
N VAL A 33 8.79 7.76 -23.16
CA VAL A 33 8.56 6.34 -23.45
C VAL A 33 8.98 5.56 -22.19
N LYS A 34 8.01 5.24 -21.33
CA LYS A 34 8.22 4.44 -20.12
C LYS A 34 8.52 2.99 -20.52
N LYS A 35 9.80 2.65 -20.69
CA LYS A 35 10.25 1.27 -20.93
C LYS A 35 10.99 0.77 -19.70
N VAL A 36 10.55 -0.36 -19.14
CA VAL A 36 11.31 -1.07 -18.09
C VAL A 36 12.58 -1.60 -18.74
N ARG A 37 13.76 -1.15 -18.28
CA ARG A 37 15.06 -1.44 -18.93
C ARG A 37 15.85 -2.57 -18.27
N ASN A 38 15.54 -2.93 -17.02
CA ASN A 38 16.24 -3.98 -16.29
C ASN A 38 15.32 -4.58 -15.22
N ASP A 39 15.27 -5.91 -15.16
CA ASP A 39 14.57 -6.72 -14.15
C ASP A 39 15.53 -7.29 -13.10
N GLU A 40 16.84 -7.00 -13.18
CA GLU A 40 17.80 -7.37 -12.15
C GLU A 40 17.58 -6.54 -10.87
N HIS A 41 17.16 -7.23 -9.81
CA HIS A 41 17.04 -6.68 -8.48
C HIS A 41 18.34 -6.94 -7.70
N ASN A 42 18.80 -5.96 -6.93
CA ASN A 42 20.00 -6.08 -6.07
C ASN A 42 19.75 -6.87 -4.76
N HIS A 43 18.58 -7.47 -4.63
CA HIS A 43 18.12 -8.25 -3.49
C HIS A 43 17.06 -9.24 -3.96
N GLU A 44 16.94 -10.35 -3.24
CA GLU A 44 15.87 -11.32 -3.45
C GLU A 44 14.51 -10.72 -3.08
N ALA A 45 13.46 -11.23 -3.73
CA ALA A 45 12.09 -10.88 -3.42
C ALA A 45 11.77 -11.14 -1.94
N ALA A 46 11.04 -10.22 -1.31
CA ALA A 46 10.62 -10.42 0.07
C ALA A 46 9.56 -11.53 0.12
N GLN A 47 9.82 -12.58 0.88
CA GLN A 47 8.88 -13.70 1.06
C GLN A 47 7.60 -13.28 1.82
N HIS A 48 7.72 -12.31 2.73
CA HIS A 48 6.61 -11.77 3.50
C HIS A 48 6.66 -10.24 3.48
N LEU A 49 5.81 -9.62 2.66
CA LEU A 49 5.69 -8.16 2.60
C LEU A 49 4.92 -7.57 3.80
N GLU A 50 4.33 -8.40 4.66
CA GLU A 50 3.55 -8.01 5.85
C GLU A 50 4.37 -7.14 6.82
N GLY A 51 5.69 -7.33 6.88
CA GLY A 51 6.59 -6.49 7.67
C GLY A 51 6.80 -5.09 7.09
N HIS A 52 6.46 -4.86 5.82
CA HIS A 52 6.74 -3.62 5.12
C HIS A 52 5.67 -2.56 5.42
N PRO A 53 6.04 -1.35 5.89
CA PRO A 53 5.09 -0.30 6.27
C PRO A 53 4.11 0.10 5.15
N PHE A 54 4.53 -0.02 3.89
CA PHE A 54 3.68 0.29 2.75
C PHE A 54 2.47 -0.65 2.62
N VAL A 55 2.64 -1.96 2.85
CA VAL A 55 1.56 -2.94 2.71
C VAL A 55 0.59 -2.86 3.89
N ARG A 56 1.10 -2.43 5.05
CA ARG A 56 0.30 -2.15 6.25
C ARG A 56 -0.48 -0.84 6.21
N ARG A 57 -0.29 -0.03 5.16
CA ARG A 57 -0.90 1.29 5.06
C ARG A 57 -2.39 1.17 4.79
N LEU A 58 -3.19 1.75 5.70
CA LEU A 58 -4.62 1.90 5.50
C LEU A 58 -4.90 2.72 4.23
N SER A 59 -5.84 2.25 3.43
CA SER A 59 -6.43 3.02 2.35
C SER A 59 -7.18 4.23 2.89
N GLN A 60 -7.49 5.20 2.02
CA GLN A 60 -8.18 6.42 2.43
C GLN A 60 -9.58 6.12 3.00
N ASP A 61 -10.26 5.09 2.52
CA ASP A 61 -11.58 4.70 3.02
C ASP A 61 -11.47 3.95 4.35
N GLU A 62 -10.46 3.09 4.52
CA GLU A 62 -10.16 2.48 5.82
C GLU A 62 -9.78 3.53 6.88
N GLN A 63 -9.04 4.59 6.51
CA GLN A 63 -8.72 5.70 7.42
C GLN A 63 -9.97 6.46 7.86
N LYS A 64 -10.89 6.77 6.94
CA LYS A 64 -12.18 7.40 7.29
C LYS A 64 -12.98 6.52 8.24
N MET A 65 -12.99 5.21 8.00
CA MET A 65 -13.65 4.25 8.88
C MET A 65 -13.03 4.25 10.28
N VAL A 66 -11.70 4.29 10.40
CA VAL A 66 -11.04 4.43 11.71
C VAL A 66 -11.54 5.68 12.43
N GLY A 67 -11.59 6.83 11.74
CA GLY A 67 -12.10 8.08 12.31
C GLY A 67 -13.54 7.94 12.84
N GLN A 68 -14.45 7.45 11.99
CA GLN A 68 -15.86 7.27 12.35
C GLN A 68 -16.08 6.33 13.54
N LEU A 69 -15.37 5.20 13.58
CA LEU A 69 -15.51 4.23 14.67
C LEU A 69 -14.84 4.74 15.96
N THR A 70 -13.82 5.58 15.84
CA THR A 70 -13.18 6.26 16.97
C THR A 70 -14.11 7.33 17.57
N GLU A 71 -14.82 8.09 16.74
CA GLU A 71 -15.88 9.02 17.17
C GLU A 71 -17.02 8.30 17.90
N GLN A 72 -17.28 7.02 17.56
CA GLN A 72 -18.24 6.17 18.26
C GLN A 72 -17.67 5.50 19.52
N HIS A 73 -16.47 5.89 19.96
CA HIS A 73 -15.78 5.35 21.13
C HIS A 73 -15.52 3.83 21.06
N MET A 74 -15.34 3.28 19.86
CA MET A 74 -14.98 1.87 19.73
C MET A 74 -13.52 1.63 20.11
N ASP A 75 -13.27 0.50 20.77
CA ASP A 75 -11.91 0.07 21.10
C ASP A 75 -11.09 -0.19 19.81
N PRO A 76 -9.81 0.24 19.73
CA PRO A 76 -8.95 0.03 18.57
C PRO A 76 -8.84 -1.43 18.12
N ARG A 77 -8.96 -2.42 19.01
CA ARG A 77 -8.99 -3.85 18.64
C ARG A 77 -10.25 -4.19 17.86
N ASN A 78 -11.39 -3.62 18.26
CA ASN A 78 -12.65 -3.82 17.56
C ASN A 78 -12.64 -3.10 16.20
N ILE A 79 -12.06 -1.90 16.14
CA ILE A 79 -11.86 -1.16 14.87
C ILE A 79 -11.02 -1.99 13.91
N LEU A 80 -9.87 -2.52 14.36
CA LEU A 80 -9.03 -3.39 13.54
C LEU A 80 -9.79 -4.64 13.06
N SER A 81 -10.59 -5.26 13.94
CA SER A 81 -11.40 -6.42 13.57
C SER A 81 -12.44 -6.07 12.51
N THR A 82 -13.09 -4.92 12.60
CA THR A 82 -14.06 -4.45 11.59
C THR A 82 -13.37 -4.23 10.24
N ILE A 83 -12.21 -3.59 10.23
CA ILE A 83 -11.44 -3.36 9.00
C ILE A 83 -11.03 -4.69 8.35
N LYS A 84 -10.50 -5.64 9.13
CA LYS A 84 -10.13 -6.97 8.60
C LYS A 84 -11.32 -7.80 8.16
N LYS A 85 -12.51 -7.59 8.73
CA LYS A 85 -13.75 -8.23 8.25
C LYS A 85 -14.18 -7.69 6.90
N GLN A 86 -14.00 -6.39 6.65
CA GLN A 86 -14.33 -5.78 5.37
C GLN A 86 -13.27 -6.04 4.30
N ASN A 87 -11.99 -6.07 4.71
CA ASN A 87 -10.86 -6.34 3.85
C ASN A 87 -9.97 -7.44 4.48
N PRO A 88 -10.21 -8.72 4.15
CA PRO A 88 -9.43 -9.84 4.67
C PRO A 88 -7.93 -9.77 4.35
N ASP A 89 -7.57 -9.09 3.25
CA ASP A 89 -6.18 -8.90 2.81
C ASP A 89 -5.48 -7.76 3.58
N ASN A 90 -6.19 -7.05 4.47
CA ASN A 90 -5.60 -6.02 5.29
C ASN A 90 -4.59 -6.61 6.29
N VAL A 91 -3.32 -6.25 6.12
CA VAL A 91 -2.21 -6.68 7.00
C VAL A 91 -1.87 -5.66 8.08
N SER A 92 -2.68 -4.60 8.26
CA SER A 92 -2.47 -3.61 9.31
C SER A 92 -2.53 -4.26 10.70
N VAL A 93 -1.81 -3.66 11.64
CA VAL A 93 -1.78 -4.08 13.05
C VAL A 93 -2.39 -2.99 13.94
N ILE A 94 -2.63 -3.30 15.21
CA ILE A 94 -3.27 -2.37 16.16
C ILE A 94 -2.56 -1.00 16.25
N ARG A 95 -1.23 -0.99 16.12
CA ARG A 95 -0.43 0.24 16.10
C ARG A 95 -0.76 1.15 14.91
N ASP A 96 -1.14 0.57 13.77
CA ASP A 96 -1.53 1.35 12.59
C ASP A 96 -2.90 2.01 12.81
N ILE A 97 -3.79 1.41 13.61
CA ILE A 97 -5.06 2.03 14.02
C ILE A 97 -4.79 3.23 14.92
N TYR A 98 -3.98 3.06 15.97
CA TYR A 98 -3.61 4.17 16.86
C TYR A 98 -2.98 5.35 16.11
N ASN A 99 -2.18 5.08 15.08
CA ASN A 99 -1.56 6.14 14.27
C ASN A 99 -2.53 6.86 13.33
N ALA A 100 -3.73 6.30 13.11
CA ALA A 100 -4.75 6.83 12.21
C ALA A 100 -5.95 7.46 12.95
N GLN A 101 -5.92 7.45 14.28
CA GLN A 101 -6.87 8.15 15.14
C GLN A 101 -6.52 9.63 15.30
#